data_AF-W0J098-F1
#
_entry.id   AF-W0J098-F1
#
_cell.length_a   1.000
_cell.length_b   1.000
_cell.length_c   1.000
_cell.angle_alpha   90.00
_cell.angle_beta   90.00
_cell.angle_gamma   90.00
#
_symmetry.space_group_name_H-M   'P 1'
#
loop_
_entity.id
_entity.type
_entity.pdbx_description
1 polymer ?
#
loop_
_entity_poly.entity_id
_entity_poly.type
_entity_poly.pdbx_seq_one_letter_code
_entity_poly.pdbx_strand_id
1 'polypeptide(L)'
;MKTILLQTLRRRPAHHRRAFTLIELLTVIAIIGILAAIMLPTVGKVRESARNAQCRSNLRQLGVATHLYIADNRKFPSGDSPMWTLELSPWLNPLAQTTFAKQAGCQIDECPSRGLKLDGSVNRSYSANPLVLVLGPESTEWDPDRAVTPDQIMRPTEIIMFAEGMQRPADASNWKACAANRLTELNKTAYRSATAATADDYLPPSEDFEPNAGSFDYFRFRHNGKLNAVMVDGSVRPFEKDKVKQRNVVINY
;
A
#
# COMPACT_ATOMS: atom_id res chain seq x y z
N MET A 1 23.20 -92.14 14.88
CA MET A 1 22.80 -91.63 16.21
C MET A 1 22.69 -90.12 16.12
N LYS A 2 21.47 -89.57 16.22
CA LYS A 2 21.10 -88.18 16.60
C LYS A 2 21.79 -87.03 15.79
N THR A 3 21.13 -86.08 15.16
CA THR A 3 19.98 -85.30 15.61
C THR A 3 19.46 -84.50 14.42
N ILE A 4 18.17 -84.65 14.10
CA ILE A 4 17.43 -83.78 13.19
C ILE A 4 17.18 -82.46 13.93
N LEU A 5 17.84 -81.38 13.51
CA LEU A 5 17.52 -80.02 13.92
C LEU A 5 16.35 -79.53 13.04
N LEU A 6 15.14 -79.68 13.56
CA LEU A 6 13.92 -79.05 13.06
C LEU A 6 14.06 -77.52 13.19
N GLN A 7 14.51 -76.85 12.13
CA GLN A 7 14.33 -75.42 11.97
C GLN A 7 12.87 -75.15 11.60
N THR A 8 12.06 -74.71 12.57
CA THR A 8 10.71 -74.19 12.35
C THR A 8 10.75 -72.99 11.40
N LEU A 9 10.31 -73.17 10.16
CA LEU A 9 10.10 -72.09 9.19
C LEU A 9 9.02 -71.13 9.71
N ARG A 10 9.45 -70.01 10.30
CA ARG A 10 8.57 -68.91 10.72
C ARG A 10 8.02 -68.23 9.47
N ARG A 11 6.79 -68.59 9.07
CA ARG A 11 6.06 -67.93 7.96
C ARG A 11 5.95 -66.42 8.26
N ARG A 12 6.60 -65.58 7.45
CA ARG A 12 6.33 -64.13 7.46
C ARG A 12 4.85 -63.92 7.10
N PRO A 13 4.08 -63.12 7.84
CA PRO A 13 2.70 -62.82 7.46
C PRO A 13 2.73 -62.19 6.06
N ALA A 14 2.03 -62.83 5.12
CA ALA A 14 1.88 -62.30 3.77
C ALA A 14 1.09 -61.00 3.87
N HIS A 15 1.78 -59.88 3.67
CA HIS A 15 1.18 -58.56 3.60
C HIS A 15 0.21 -58.57 2.42
N HIS A 16 -1.08 -58.78 2.68
CA HIS A 16 -2.11 -58.72 1.66
C HIS A 16 -2.07 -57.31 1.08
N ARG A 17 -1.54 -57.18 -0.14
CA ARG A 17 -1.61 -55.93 -0.88
C ARG A 17 -3.09 -55.73 -1.22
N ARG A 18 -3.75 -54.82 -0.50
CA ARG A 18 -5.11 -54.37 -0.83
C ARG A 18 -5.06 -53.74 -2.22
N ALA A 19 -5.69 -54.36 -3.20
CA ALA A 19 -5.91 -53.75 -4.49
C ALA A 19 -6.97 -52.66 -4.32
N PHE A 20 -6.66 -51.44 -4.75
CA PHE A 20 -7.60 -50.32 -4.71
C PHE A 20 -8.72 -50.59 -5.73
N THR A 21 -9.98 -50.46 -5.31
CA THR A 21 -11.10 -50.57 -6.23
C THR A 21 -11.28 -49.26 -7.00
N LEU A 22 -11.79 -49.34 -8.23
CA LEU A 22 -12.06 -48.16 -9.06
C LEU A 22 -13.04 -47.20 -8.36
N ILE A 23 -14.01 -47.74 -7.61
CA ILE A 23 -15.00 -46.95 -6.87
C ILE A 23 -14.40 -46.20 -5.69
N GLU A 24 -13.44 -46.79 -4.96
CA GLU A 24 -12.72 -46.09 -3.89
C GLU A 24 -11.93 -44.90 -4.44
N LEU A 25 -11.30 -45.04 -5.60
CA LEU A 25 -10.60 -43.92 -6.24
C LEU A 25 -11.57 -42.86 -6.76
N LEU A 26 -12.66 -43.27 -7.40
CA LEU A 26 -13.67 -42.39 -7.98
C LEU A 26 -14.36 -41.52 -6.92
N THR A 27 -14.72 -42.12 -5.78
CA THR A 27 -15.40 -41.41 -4.69
C THR A 27 -14.49 -40.36 -4.03
N VAL A 28 -13.19 -40.66 -3.88
CA VAL A 28 -12.23 -39.70 -3.33
C VAL A 28 -12.07 -38.49 -4.24
N ILE A 29 -11.90 -38.69 -5.54
CA ILE A 29 -11.79 -37.54 -6.47
C ILE A 29 -13.11 -36.76 -6.54
N ALA A 30 -14.27 -37.42 -6.41
CA ALA A 30 -15.56 -36.75 -6.36
C ALA A 30 -15.68 -35.84 -5.13
N ILE A 31 -15.28 -36.33 -3.94
CA ILE A 31 -15.30 -35.54 -2.71
C ILE A 31 -14.31 -34.37 -2.80
N ILE A 32 -13.08 -34.60 -3.28
CA ILE A 32 -12.09 -33.52 -3.48
C ILE A 32 -12.64 -32.48 -4.46
N GLY A 33 -13.30 -32.90 -5.55
CA GLY A 33 -13.93 -32.02 -6.53
C GLY A 33 -15.01 -31.13 -5.92
N ILE A 34 -15.89 -31.69 -5.10
CA ILE A 34 -16.96 -30.94 -4.39
C ILE A 34 -16.34 -29.91 -3.43
N LEU A 35 -15.36 -30.32 -2.61
CA LEU A 35 -14.69 -29.42 -1.68
C LEU A 35 -13.96 -28.29 -2.41
N ALA A 36 -13.22 -28.61 -3.47
CA ALA A 36 -12.49 -27.63 -4.27
C ALA A 36 -13.45 -26.64 -4.96
N ALA A 37 -14.59 -27.10 -5.48
CA ALA A 37 -15.60 -26.27 -6.13
C ALA A 37 -16.17 -25.21 -5.18
N ILE A 38 -16.37 -25.56 -3.89
CA ILE A 38 -16.86 -24.62 -2.88
C ILE A 38 -15.76 -23.65 -2.42
N MET A 39 -14.50 -24.11 -2.36
CA MET A 39 -13.37 -23.29 -1.89
C MET A 39 -12.89 -22.27 -2.91
N LEU A 40 -12.85 -22.62 -4.19
CA LEU A 40 -12.27 -21.79 -5.26
C LEU A 40 -12.80 -20.34 -5.32
N PRO A 41 -14.13 -20.06 -5.28
CA PRO A 41 -14.63 -18.67 -5.35
C PRO A 41 -14.23 -17.83 -4.13
N THR A 42 -13.99 -18.46 -2.98
CA THR A 42 -13.66 -17.78 -1.73
C THR A 42 -12.19 -17.34 -1.67
N VAL A 43 -11.29 -18.13 -2.25
CA VAL A 43 -9.83 -17.86 -2.22
C VAL A 43 -9.48 -16.51 -2.84
N GLY A 44 -10.16 -16.10 -3.92
CA GLY A 44 -9.94 -14.80 -4.56
C GLY A 44 -10.22 -13.63 -3.62
N LYS A 45 -11.37 -13.66 -2.94
CA LYS A 45 -11.77 -12.62 -1.96
C LYS A 45 -10.81 -12.56 -0.77
N VAL A 46 -10.37 -13.72 -0.29
CA VAL A 46 -9.39 -13.81 0.82
C VAL A 46 -8.06 -13.17 0.42
N ARG A 47 -7.56 -13.44 -0.79
CA ARG A 47 -6.32 -12.84 -1.29
C ARG A 47 -6.41 -11.32 -1.38
N GLU A 48 -7.53 -10.79 -1.88
CA GLU A 48 -7.68 -9.33 -1.96
C GLU A 48 -7.80 -8.68 -0.58
N SER A 49 -8.51 -9.31 0.36
CA SER A 49 -8.57 -8.87 1.75
C SER A 49 -7.18 -8.84 2.40
N ALA A 50 -6.37 -9.88 2.18
CA ALA A 50 -5.00 -9.95 2.68
C ALA A 50 -4.10 -8.86 2.08
N ARG A 51 -4.20 -8.59 0.78
CA ARG A 51 -3.46 -7.50 0.13
C ARG A 51 -3.88 -6.13 0.66
N ASN A 52 -5.18 -5.89 0.83
CA ASN A 52 -5.70 -4.67 1.45
C ASN A 52 -5.19 -4.49 2.88
N ALA A 53 -5.22 -5.55 3.69
CA ALA A 53 -4.68 -5.52 5.06
C ALA A 53 -3.19 -5.14 5.08
N GLN A 54 -2.40 -5.69 4.15
CA GLN A 54 -0.99 -5.32 4.01
C GLN A 54 -0.82 -3.86 3.56
N CYS A 55 -1.59 -3.38 2.58
CA CYS A 55 -1.48 -1.98 2.14
C CYS A 55 -1.86 -0.99 3.26
N ARG A 56 -2.85 -1.32 4.09
CA ARG A 56 -3.19 -0.53 5.29
C ARG A 56 -2.09 -0.57 6.35
N SER A 57 -1.47 -1.72 6.55
CA SER A 57 -0.33 -1.86 7.48
C SER A 57 0.86 -1.02 7.03
N ASN A 58 1.12 -0.99 5.73
CA ASN A 58 2.17 -0.15 5.13
C ASN A 58 1.89 1.35 5.34
N LEU A 59 0.68 1.83 5.04
CA LEU A 59 0.26 3.21 5.33
C LEU A 59 0.39 3.57 6.81
N ARG A 60 0.06 2.64 7.71
CA ARG A 60 0.24 2.84 9.15
C ARG A 60 1.71 3.00 9.52
N GLN A 61 2.60 2.20 8.94
CA GLN A 61 4.04 2.30 9.17
C GLN A 61 4.60 3.64 8.66
N LEU A 62 4.11 4.16 7.54
CA LEU A 62 4.44 5.52 7.07
C LEU A 62 4.02 6.60 8.07
N GLY A 63 2.80 6.50 8.61
CA GLY A 63 2.30 7.41 9.64
C GLY A 63 3.13 7.35 10.93
N VAL A 64 3.47 6.15 11.40
CA VAL A 64 4.33 5.95 12.58
C VAL A 64 5.71 6.55 12.36
N ALA A 65 6.35 6.28 11.22
CA ALA A 65 7.66 6.84 10.90
C ALA A 65 7.62 8.37 10.85
N THR A 66 6.54 8.94 10.33
CA THR A 66 6.35 10.40 10.31
C THR A 66 6.21 10.98 11.71
N HIS A 67 5.48 10.34 12.62
CA HIS A 67 5.41 10.78 14.01
C HIS A 67 6.75 10.68 14.74
N LEU A 68 7.55 9.64 14.48
CA LEU A 68 8.90 9.54 15.02
C LEU A 68 9.80 10.66 14.48
N TYR A 69 9.73 10.94 13.17
CA TYR A 69 10.42 12.08 12.56
C TYR A 69 10.02 13.40 13.23
N ILE A 70 8.73 13.63 13.44
CA ILE A 70 8.21 14.84 14.10
C ILE A 70 8.72 14.95 15.53
N ALA A 71 8.80 13.84 16.26
CA ALA A 71 9.33 13.84 17.63
C ALA A 71 10.79 14.33 17.67
N ASP A 72 11.60 13.94 16.69
CA ASP A 72 13.02 14.31 16.60
C ASP A 72 13.24 15.71 16.01
N ASN A 73 12.41 16.12 15.04
CA ASN A 73 12.64 17.32 14.23
C ASN A 73 11.65 18.48 14.48
N ARG A 74 10.57 18.24 15.25
CA ARG A 74 9.47 19.19 15.57
C ARG A 74 8.70 19.76 14.38
N LYS A 75 8.89 19.19 13.20
CA LYS A 75 8.24 19.58 11.94
C LYS A 75 7.91 18.33 11.12
N PHE A 76 6.95 18.44 10.20
CA PHE A 76 6.73 17.40 9.20
C PHE A 76 7.94 17.31 8.26
N PRO A 77 8.21 16.14 7.66
CA PRO A 77 9.17 16.01 6.57
C PRO A 77 8.81 17.02 5.47
N SER A 78 9.80 17.71 4.92
CA SER A 78 9.61 18.79 3.93
C SER A 78 10.54 18.67 2.73
N GLY A 79 11.22 17.53 2.56
CA GLY A 79 12.34 17.34 1.65
C GLY A 79 12.10 17.64 0.17
N ASP A 80 13.19 17.66 -0.59
CA ASP A 80 13.20 18.02 -2.00
C ASP A 80 12.17 17.16 -2.75
N SER A 81 11.26 17.81 -3.46
CA SER A 81 10.13 17.11 -4.05
C SER A 81 10.64 16.22 -5.19
N PRO A 82 10.55 14.88 -5.11
CA PRO A 82 9.57 14.18 -4.32
C PRO A 82 10.14 13.05 -3.43
N MET A 83 10.78 13.42 -2.34
CA MET A 83 11.63 12.51 -1.58
C MET A 83 11.29 12.38 -0.10
N TRP A 84 10.04 12.61 0.29
CA TRP A 84 9.58 12.33 1.66
C TRP A 84 9.95 10.91 2.11
N THR A 85 10.01 9.95 1.17
CA THR A 85 10.46 8.57 1.43
C THR A 85 11.94 8.44 1.80
N LEU A 86 12.81 9.31 1.26
CA LEU A 86 14.22 9.38 1.67
C LEU A 86 14.36 9.98 3.06
N GLU A 87 13.61 11.04 3.36
CA GLU A 87 13.65 11.67 4.68
C GLU A 87 13.15 10.72 5.76
N LEU A 88 12.08 9.96 5.48
CA LEU A 88 11.57 8.96 6.42
C LEU A 88 12.38 7.66 6.42
N SER A 89 13.34 7.49 5.51
CA SER A 89 14.09 6.24 5.35
C SER A 89 14.73 5.76 6.66
N PRO A 90 15.41 6.60 7.47
CA PRO A 90 16.00 6.15 8.74
C PRO A 90 14.98 5.57 9.74
N TRP A 91 13.74 6.08 9.73
CA TRP A 91 12.66 5.65 10.62
C TRP A 91 11.84 4.49 10.04
N LEU A 92 11.88 4.27 8.73
CA LEU A 92 11.18 3.17 8.05
C LEU A 92 12.04 1.92 7.91
N ASN A 93 13.32 2.09 7.61
CA ASN A 93 14.28 1.00 7.51
C ASN A 93 15.69 1.54 7.80
N PRO A 94 16.27 1.23 8.98
CA PRO A 94 17.61 1.70 9.34
C PRO A 94 18.72 1.11 8.44
N LEU A 95 18.43 0.08 7.66
CA LEU A 95 19.34 -0.53 6.68
C LEU A 95 19.15 -0.01 5.26
N ALA A 96 18.14 0.85 5.00
CA ALA A 96 17.91 1.41 3.68
C ALA A 96 19.01 2.40 3.30
N GLN A 97 19.59 2.21 2.12
CA GLN A 97 20.60 3.13 1.56
C GLN A 97 19.91 4.43 1.13
N THR A 98 20.42 5.57 1.60
CA THR A 98 19.86 6.92 1.36
C THR A 98 20.17 7.48 -0.03
N THR A 99 20.54 6.64 -1.01
CA THR A 99 20.86 7.08 -2.37
C THR A 99 19.66 6.98 -3.30
N PHE A 100 19.41 8.03 -4.09
CA PHE A 100 18.36 8.14 -5.10
C PHE A 100 18.22 6.91 -6.02
N ALA A 101 19.34 6.35 -6.48
CA ALA A 101 19.37 5.22 -7.41
C ALA A 101 19.11 3.85 -6.74
N LYS A 102 19.11 3.80 -5.39
CA LYS A 102 18.99 2.57 -4.60
C LYS A 102 18.16 2.79 -3.32
N GLN A 103 16.97 3.39 -3.44
CA GLN A 103 15.89 3.13 -2.46
C GLN A 103 15.35 1.69 -2.56
N ALA A 104 16.20 0.74 -2.93
CA ALA A 104 15.98 -0.67 -2.85
C ALA A 104 16.02 -1.06 -1.37
N GLY A 105 14.93 -0.82 -0.65
CA GLY A 105 14.93 -1.18 0.77
C GLY A 105 13.66 -0.96 1.55
N CYS A 106 12.75 -0.07 1.13
CA CYS A 106 11.51 0.13 1.88
C CYS A 106 10.35 -0.61 1.20
N GLN A 107 10.19 -1.91 1.49
CA GLN A 107 8.99 -2.68 1.09
C GLN A 107 7.68 -2.00 1.53
N ILE A 108 7.75 -1.14 2.56
CA ILE A 108 6.61 -0.42 3.11
C ILE A 108 6.03 0.55 2.07
N ASP A 109 6.79 1.03 1.10
CA ASP A 109 6.29 1.96 0.07
C ASP A 109 5.60 1.26 -1.12
N GLU A 110 5.51 -0.08 -1.08
CA GLU A 110 4.87 -0.91 -2.10
C GLU A 110 3.56 -1.52 -1.60
N CYS A 111 2.43 -1.14 -2.23
CA CYS A 111 1.15 -1.82 -2.00
C CYS A 111 1.10 -3.11 -2.84
N PRO A 112 0.90 -4.30 -2.25
CA PRO A 112 0.76 -5.55 -3.02
C PRO A 112 -0.45 -5.60 -3.97
N SER A 113 -1.43 -4.71 -3.84
CA SER A 113 -2.53 -4.55 -4.82
C SER A 113 -2.16 -3.65 -6.00
N ARG A 114 -0.88 -3.28 -6.17
CA ARG A 114 -0.41 -2.49 -7.31
C ARG A 114 -0.67 -3.16 -8.66
N GLY A 115 -1.08 -2.36 -9.64
CA GLY A 115 -1.31 -2.81 -11.01
C GLY A 115 -0.04 -2.83 -11.85
N LEU A 116 0.83 -1.84 -11.65
CA LEU A 116 2.08 -1.69 -12.40
C LEU A 116 3.28 -2.22 -11.61
N LYS A 117 4.10 -3.04 -12.27
CA LYS A 117 5.41 -3.49 -11.76
C LYS A 117 6.52 -3.08 -12.70
N LEU A 118 7.42 -2.25 -12.20
CA LEU A 118 8.60 -1.82 -12.92
C LEU A 118 9.80 -2.65 -12.50
N ASP A 119 10.50 -3.21 -13.49
CA ASP A 119 11.74 -3.93 -13.29
C ASP A 119 12.90 -2.95 -13.05
N GLY A 120 13.71 -3.21 -12.02
CA GLY A 120 14.92 -2.43 -11.73
C GLY A 120 14.70 -1.03 -11.16
N SER A 121 13.45 -0.62 -10.89
CA SER A 121 13.10 0.71 -10.35
C SER A 121 12.33 0.64 -9.04
N VAL A 122 12.36 1.72 -8.25
CA VAL A 122 11.64 1.86 -6.97
C VAL A 122 10.14 1.91 -7.23
N ASN A 123 9.36 0.94 -6.78
CA ASN A 123 7.92 0.99 -7.02
C ASN A 123 7.22 1.73 -5.88
N ARG A 124 6.85 3.00 -6.05
CA ARG A 124 6.07 3.71 -5.03
C ARG A 124 4.58 3.57 -5.31
N SER A 125 3.82 3.18 -4.30
CA SER A 125 2.37 2.98 -4.40
C SER A 125 1.57 4.00 -3.59
N TYR A 126 2.24 4.78 -2.74
CA TYR A 126 1.64 5.76 -1.86
C TYR A 126 2.06 7.17 -2.24
N SER A 127 1.13 8.11 -2.07
CA SER A 127 1.31 9.53 -2.28
C SER A 127 1.21 10.26 -0.94
N ALA A 128 1.94 11.37 -0.80
CA ALA A 128 1.89 12.24 0.38
C ALA A 128 1.06 13.50 0.10
N ASN A 129 0.44 14.06 1.13
CA ASN A 129 -0.27 15.34 1.01
C ASN A 129 0.77 16.46 0.92
N PRO A 130 0.84 17.20 -0.20
CA PRO A 130 1.86 18.21 -0.38
C PRO A 130 1.71 19.38 0.58
N LEU A 131 0.50 19.69 1.06
CA LEU A 131 0.30 20.75 2.04
C LEU A 131 0.88 20.38 3.39
N VAL A 132 0.87 19.09 3.73
CA VAL A 132 1.41 18.59 5.00
C VAL A 132 2.93 18.32 4.90
N LEU A 133 3.41 17.77 3.77
CA LEU A 133 4.79 17.25 3.65
C LEU A 133 5.72 17.94 2.64
N VAL A 134 5.27 18.86 1.77
CA VAL A 134 6.13 19.29 0.62
C VAL A 134 6.17 20.80 0.39
N LEU A 135 5.03 21.47 0.48
CA LEU A 135 4.89 22.88 0.06
C LEU A 135 4.51 23.81 1.22
N GLY A 136 4.04 23.25 2.33
CA GLY A 136 3.34 24.05 3.34
C GLY A 136 2.07 24.70 2.77
N PRO A 137 1.38 25.54 3.56
CA PRO A 137 0.09 26.10 3.18
C PRO A 137 0.14 27.14 2.04
N GLU A 138 1.29 27.77 1.78
CA GLU A 138 1.34 29.00 0.96
C GLU A 138 2.31 29.00 -0.23
N SER A 139 3.27 28.07 -0.36
CA SER A 139 4.32 28.16 -1.38
C SER A 139 4.07 27.35 -2.66
N THR A 140 4.55 27.82 -3.81
CA THR A 140 4.60 27.06 -5.07
C THR A 140 5.97 26.44 -5.34
N GLU A 141 6.91 26.70 -4.44
CA GLU A 141 8.32 26.38 -4.53
C GLU A 141 8.73 25.67 -3.26
N TRP A 142 9.58 24.65 -3.40
CA TRP A 142 10.12 23.94 -2.26
C TRP A 142 10.90 24.91 -1.35
N ASP A 143 10.53 24.98 -0.07
CA ASP A 143 11.20 25.81 0.93
C ASP A 143 11.30 25.01 2.25
N PRO A 144 12.51 24.52 2.61
CA PRO A 144 12.70 23.69 3.81
C PRO A 144 12.49 24.47 5.12
N ASP A 145 12.51 25.80 5.08
CA ASP A 145 12.26 26.68 6.21
C ASP A 145 10.75 26.94 6.43
N ARG A 146 9.90 26.53 5.47
CA ARG A 146 8.42 26.58 5.54
C ARG A 146 7.77 25.22 5.75
N ALA A 147 8.52 24.26 6.28
CA ALA A 147 7.98 22.98 6.69
C ALA A 147 6.82 23.17 7.67
N VAL A 148 5.75 22.38 7.50
CA VAL A 148 4.60 22.44 8.40
C VAL A 148 4.98 21.94 9.78
N THR A 149 4.50 22.60 10.82
CA THR A 149 4.63 22.14 12.20
C THR A 149 3.31 21.52 12.68
N PRO A 150 3.33 20.56 13.63
CA PRO A 150 2.10 19.89 14.11
C PRO A 150 1.03 20.84 14.63
N ASP A 151 1.41 21.97 15.23
CA ASP A 151 0.52 23.01 15.75
C ASP A 151 -0.26 23.76 14.67
N GLN A 152 0.24 23.76 13.42
CA GLN A 152 -0.47 24.35 12.28
C GLN A 152 -1.62 23.46 11.76
N ILE A 153 -1.69 22.19 12.19
CA ILE A 153 -2.74 21.26 11.78
C ILE A 153 -3.90 21.31 12.78
N MET A 154 -4.92 22.10 12.48
CA MET A 154 -6.08 22.29 13.36
C MET A 154 -6.96 21.03 13.52
N ARG A 155 -7.01 20.16 12.50
CA ARG A 155 -7.91 18.99 12.44
C ARG A 155 -7.16 17.72 12.02
N PRO A 156 -6.23 17.22 12.85
CA PRO A 156 -5.35 16.11 12.47
C PRO A 156 -6.09 14.80 12.19
N THR A 157 -7.29 14.64 12.74
CA THR A 157 -8.15 13.46 12.56
C THR A 157 -8.93 13.46 11.23
N GLU A 158 -8.95 14.59 10.52
CA GLU A 158 -9.69 14.75 9.24
C GLU A 158 -8.76 14.87 8.04
N ILE A 159 -7.53 15.34 8.26
CA ILE A 159 -6.57 15.66 7.19
C ILE A 159 -5.78 14.40 6.83
N ILE A 160 -5.81 14.04 5.56
CA ILE A 160 -5.03 12.96 4.95
C ILE A 160 -3.56 13.39 4.91
N MET A 161 -2.69 12.54 5.43
CA MET A 161 -1.24 12.69 5.39
C MET A 161 -0.63 11.87 4.25
N PHE A 162 -0.97 10.59 4.15
CA PHE A 162 -0.65 9.73 3.01
C PHE A 162 -1.87 8.97 2.54
N ALA A 163 -1.88 8.56 1.27
CA ALA A 163 -2.90 7.67 0.76
C ALA A 163 -2.38 6.83 -0.42
N GLU A 164 -3.17 5.86 -0.86
CA GLU A 164 -2.91 5.15 -2.12
C GLU A 164 -2.77 6.16 -3.27
N GLY A 165 -1.60 6.17 -3.89
CA GLY A 165 -1.24 7.05 -5.00
C GLY A 165 -1.25 6.32 -6.34
N MET A 166 -1.32 7.04 -7.44
CA MET A 166 -1.27 6.48 -8.79
C MET A 166 0.13 5.94 -9.16
N GLN A 167 0.22 5.01 -10.11
CA GLN A 167 1.47 4.49 -10.67
C GLN A 167 1.71 5.09 -12.06
N ARG A 168 2.97 5.13 -12.51
CA ARG A 168 3.30 5.64 -13.85
C ARG A 168 4.17 4.65 -14.62
N PRO A 169 3.86 4.37 -15.89
CA PRO A 169 4.72 3.53 -16.73
C PRO A 169 6.13 4.14 -16.90
N ALA A 170 7.11 3.27 -17.14
CA ALA A 170 8.53 3.63 -17.22
C ALA A 170 8.93 4.47 -18.44
N ASP A 171 8.04 4.65 -19.41
CA ASP A 171 8.25 5.51 -20.58
C ASP A 171 8.22 7.02 -20.24
N ALA A 172 7.63 7.38 -19.09
CA ALA A 172 7.79 8.69 -18.49
C ALA A 172 9.16 8.76 -17.81
N SER A 173 10.19 9.24 -18.54
CA SER A 173 11.51 9.69 -18.04
C SER A 173 11.81 9.22 -16.61
N ASN A 174 12.52 8.09 -16.41
CA ASN A 174 12.84 7.34 -15.17
C ASN A 174 12.55 7.98 -13.78
N TRP A 175 12.71 9.29 -13.59
CA TRP A 175 12.25 10.05 -12.42
C TRP A 175 10.73 10.10 -12.23
N LYS A 176 9.90 10.01 -13.30
CA LYS A 176 8.42 9.99 -13.24
C LYS A 176 7.83 8.60 -13.09
N ALA A 177 8.54 7.58 -13.59
CA ALA A 177 8.13 6.17 -13.59
C ALA A 177 7.74 5.64 -12.20
N CYS A 178 8.23 6.27 -11.14
CA CYS A 178 8.10 5.74 -9.78
C CYS A 178 7.33 6.68 -8.84
N ALA A 179 6.64 7.69 -9.37
CA ALA A 179 6.49 8.95 -8.65
C ALA A 179 5.19 9.71 -8.95
N ALA A 180 4.04 9.22 -8.51
CA ALA A 180 3.01 10.12 -7.99
C ALA A 180 3.36 10.32 -6.51
N ASN A 181 4.05 11.40 -6.17
CA ASN A 181 4.47 11.66 -4.79
C ASN A 181 3.61 12.71 -4.10
N ARG A 182 2.61 13.21 -4.81
CA ARG A 182 1.65 14.20 -4.33
C ARG A 182 0.27 13.59 -4.47
N LEU A 183 -0.53 13.71 -3.41
CA LEU A 183 -1.92 13.26 -3.41
C LEU A 183 -2.81 14.13 -4.27
N THR A 184 -2.43 15.39 -4.46
CA THR A 184 -3.22 16.40 -5.16
C THR A 184 -2.29 17.40 -5.85
N GLU A 185 -2.35 17.46 -7.16
CA GLU A 185 -2.10 18.64 -7.98
C GLU A 185 -3.40 19.38 -8.38
N LEU A 186 -4.50 19.16 -7.63
CA LEU A 186 -5.73 19.96 -7.65
C LEU A 186 -5.32 21.37 -8.06
N ASN A 187 -5.77 21.81 -9.25
CA ASN A 187 -5.35 23.07 -9.88
C ASN A 187 -4.98 24.06 -8.78
N LYS A 188 -3.72 24.52 -8.68
CA LYS A 188 -3.14 25.19 -7.49
C LYS A 188 -4.09 26.19 -6.82
N THR A 189 -5.00 26.79 -7.60
CA THR A 189 -6.10 27.67 -7.21
C THR A 189 -7.22 27.01 -6.37
N ALA A 190 -7.65 25.77 -6.65
CA ALA A 190 -8.86 25.13 -6.14
C ALA A 190 -8.78 24.65 -4.67
N TYR A 191 -7.63 24.18 -4.19
CA TYR A 191 -7.46 23.86 -2.76
C TYR A 191 -7.01 25.08 -1.94
N ARG A 192 -6.42 26.11 -2.59
CA ARG A 192 -6.11 27.41 -1.98
C ARG A 192 -7.35 28.27 -1.78
N SER A 193 -8.39 28.05 -2.59
CA SER A 193 -9.70 28.68 -2.43
C SER A 193 -10.64 27.91 -1.51
N ALA A 194 -10.18 26.83 -0.87
CA ALA A 194 -10.99 26.13 0.10
C ALA A 194 -11.27 27.10 1.27
N THR A 195 -12.55 27.34 1.52
CA THR A 195 -13.02 28.17 2.63
C THR A 195 -13.83 27.30 3.57
N ALA A 196 -14.16 27.81 4.76
CA ALA A 196 -15.14 27.16 5.63
C ALA A 196 -16.46 26.78 4.92
N ALA A 197 -16.85 27.54 3.88
CA ALA A 197 -18.04 27.26 3.09
C ALA A 197 -17.90 26.07 2.12
N THR A 198 -16.70 25.85 1.55
CA THR A 198 -16.44 24.78 0.56
C THR A 198 -15.77 23.55 1.17
N ALA A 199 -15.48 23.58 2.48
CA ALA A 199 -14.79 22.52 3.20
C ALA A 199 -15.49 21.15 3.08
N ASP A 200 -16.81 21.13 2.93
CA ASP A 200 -17.61 19.90 2.74
C ASP A 200 -17.80 19.46 1.29
N ASP A 201 -17.35 20.27 0.33
CA ASP A 201 -17.42 19.94 -1.09
C ASP A 201 -16.51 18.76 -1.40
N TYR A 202 -17.01 17.87 -2.25
CA TYR A 202 -16.21 16.76 -2.75
C TYR A 202 -15.12 17.29 -3.67
N LEU A 203 -13.95 16.67 -3.59
CA LEU A 203 -12.90 16.87 -4.58
C LEU A 203 -13.41 16.40 -5.95
N PRO A 204 -12.93 17.03 -7.05
CA PRO A 204 -13.26 16.59 -8.38
C PRO A 204 -12.95 15.09 -8.54
N PRO A 205 -13.81 14.36 -9.27
CA PRO A 205 -13.66 12.92 -9.41
C PRO A 205 -12.30 12.60 -10.02
N SER A 206 -11.60 11.63 -9.44
CA SER A 206 -10.35 11.15 -10.00
C SER A 206 -10.63 10.05 -11.00
N GLU A 207 -9.95 10.09 -12.14
CA GLU A 207 -9.89 8.92 -13.00
C GLU A 207 -9.11 7.84 -12.23
N ASP A 208 -9.76 6.72 -11.91
CA ASP A 208 -9.11 5.54 -11.35
C ASP A 208 -8.39 4.78 -12.49
N PHE A 209 -7.60 5.51 -13.27
CA PHE A 209 -6.79 5.02 -14.37
C PHE A 209 -5.31 5.27 -14.07
N GLU A 210 -4.41 4.66 -14.84
CA GLU A 210 -2.97 4.88 -14.79
C GLU A 210 -2.58 5.65 -16.08
N PRO A 211 -2.85 6.97 -16.23
CA PRO A 211 -2.71 7.64 -17.52
C PRO A 211 -1.26 8.02 -17.85
N ASN A 212 -1.04 8.18 -19.16
CA ASN A 212 0.16 8.76 -19.75
C ASN A 212 0.54 10.12 -19.14
N ALA A 213 1.84 10.25 -18.83
CA ALA A 213 2.75 11.39 -18.60
C ALA A 213 2.31 12.85 -18.25
N GLY A 214 1.03 13.24 -18.31
CA GLY A 214 0.57 14.64 -18.25
C GLY A 214 0.05 15.14 -16.89
N SER A 215 -0.76 14.34 -16.19
CA SER A 215 -1.43 14.79 -14.95
C SER A 215 -0.85 14.12 -13.70
N PHE A 216 -0.56 14.90 -12.65
CA PHE A 216 0.14 14.44 -11.43
C PHE A 216 -0.80 14.06 -10.28
N ASP A 217 -2.07 13.80 -10.59
CA ASP A 217 -3.10 14.47 -9.82
C ASP A 217 -4.18 13.56 -9.22
N TYR A 218 -3.91 12.33 -8.75
CA TYR A 218 -5.03 11.44 -8.38
C TYR A 218 -4.75 10.45 -7.25
N PHE A 219 -5.79 10.26 -6.41
CA PHE A 219 -5.94 9.11 -5.52
C PHE A 219 -6.16 7.83 -6.33
N ARG A 220 -5.69 6.70 -5.80
CA ARG A 220 -5.96 5.37 -6.38
C ARG A 220 -6.94 4.57 -5.52
N PHE A 221 -7.96 3.98 -6.14
CA PHE A 221 -9.03 3.26 -5.44
C PHE A 221 -8.86 1.73 -5.54
N ARG A 222 -7.69 1.21 -5.14
CA ARG A 222 -7.27 -0.19 -5.37
C ARG A 222 -8.13 -1.27 -4.69
N HIS A 223 -8.79 -0.96 -3.58
CA HIS A 223 -9.37 -1.99 -2.70
C HIS A 223 -10.89 -2.07 -2.83
N ASN A 224 -11.35 -2.67 -3.94
CA ASN A 224 -12.76 -2.71 -4.34
C ASN A 224 -13.37 -1.30 -4.49
N GLY A 225 -12.66 -0.40 -5.17
CA GLY A 225 -13.11 0.98 -5.38
C GLY A 225 -12.96 1.87 -4.14
N LYS A 226 -12.15 1.44 -3.16
CA LYS A 226 -11.82 2.23 -1.96
C LYS A 226 -10.35 2.64 -1.94
N LEU A 227 -10.14 3.87 -1.49
CA LEU A 227 -8.85 4.48 -1.20
C LEU A 227 -8.52 4.22 0.27
N ASN A 228 -7.34 3.68 0.57
CA ASN A 228 -6.84 3.73 1.95
C ASN A 228 -6.01 4.99 2.14
N ALA A 229 -6.24 5.68 3.26
CA ALA A 229 -5.50 6.87 3.63
C ALA A 229 -5.14 6.83 5.12
N VAL A 230 -3.98 7.36 5.47
CA VAL A 230 -3.59 7.64 6.86
C VAL A 230 -3.76 9.12 7.12
N MET A 231 -4.47 9.45 8.19
CA MET A 231 -4.69 10.84 8.59
C MET A 231 -3.48 11.33 9.38
N VAL A 232 -3.39 12.65 9.61
CA VAL A 232 -2.30 13.27 10.38
C VAL A 232 -2.23 12.77 11.83
N ASP A 233 -3.35 12.33 12.42
CA ASP A 233 -3.37 11.66 13.73
C ASP A 233 -2.84 10.22 13.73
N GLY A 234 -2.43 9.69 12.57
CA GLY A 234 -1.94 8.32 12.39
C GLY A 234 -3.05 7.27 12.19
N SER A 235 -4.33 7.65 12.23
CA SER A 235 -5.44 6.73 11.98
C SER A 235 -5.56 6.39 10.50
N VAL A 236 -5.78 5.11 10.17
CA VAL A 236 -5.95 4.65 8.78
C VAL A 236 -7.42 4.44 8.48
N ARG A 237 -7.94 5.13 7.46
CA ARG A 237 -9.36 5.11 7.07
C ARG A 237 -9.54 4.85 5.58
N PRO A 238 -10.56 4.06 5.19
CA PRO A 238 -10.95 3.93 3.80
C PRO A 238 -11.85 5.09 3.37
N PHE A 239 -11.70 5.54 2.13
CA PHE A 239 -12.60 6.48 1.46
C PHE A 239 -13.19 5.82 0.21
N GLU A 240 -14.47 6.05 -0.02
CA GLU A 240 -15.10 5.65 -1.27
C GLU A 240 -14.69 6.59 -2.40
N LYS A 241 -14.76 6.07 -3.63
CA LYS A 241 -14.53 6.86 -4.83
C LYS A 241 -15.43 8.10 -4.84
N ASP A 242 -14.84 9.24 -5.16
CA ASP A 242 -15.51 10.54 -5.24
C ASP A 242 -16.15 11.02 -3.92
N LYS A 243 -15.73 10.44 -2.77
CA LYS A 243 -16.18 10.84 -1.42
C LYS A 243 -15.10 11.53 -0.58
N VAL A 244 -13.95 11.84 -1.17
CA VAL A 244 -12.92 12.66 -0.50
C VAL A 244 -13.34 14.13 -0.59
N LYS A 245 -13.32 14.84 0.54
CA LYS A 245 -13.72 16.25 0.63
C LYS A 245 -12.51 17.18 0.62
N GLN A 246 -12.73 18.45 0.29
CA GLN A 246 -11.68 19.49 0.37
C GLN A 246 -11.02 19.53 1.76
N ARG A 247 -11.83 19.43 2.83
CA ARG A 247 -11.31 19.40 4.20
C ARG A 247 -10.35 18.27 4.52
N ASN A 248 -10.39 17.17 3.75
CA ASN A 248 -9.50 16.03 3.97
C ASN A 248 -8.11 16.26 3.40
N VAL A 249 -7.88 17.32 2.62
CA VAL A 249 -6.58 17.62 2.03
C VAL A 249 -6.05 18.95 2.54
N VAL A 250 -6.91 19.95 2.71
CA VAL A 250 -6.51 21.30 3.10
C VAL A 250 -6.30 21.42 4.61
N ILE A 251 -5.20 22.07 4.99
CA ILE A 251 -4.83 22.29 6.40
C ILE A 251 -5.66 23.41 7.02
N ASN A 252 -5.81 24.55 6.32
CA ASN A 252 -6.46 25.77 6.80
C ASN A 252 -7.49 26.29 5.78
N TYR A 253 -8.63 26.77 6.27
CA TYR A 253 -9.69 27.42 5.50
C TYR A 253 -10.51 28.37 6.37
#